data_AF-Q2NK93-F1
#
_entry.id   AF-Q2NK93-F1
#
_cell.length_a   1.000
_cell.length_b   1.000
_cell.length_c   1.000
_cell.angle_alpha   90.00
_cell.angle_beta   90.00
_cell.angle_gamma   90.00
#
_symmetry.space_group_name_H-M   'P 1'
#
loop_
_entity.id
_entity.type
_entity.pdbx_description
1 polymer ?
#
loop_
_entity_poly.entity_id
_entity_poly.type
_entity_poly.pdbx_seq_one_letter_code
_entity_poly.pdbx_strand_id
1 'polypeptide(L)'
;MFKLKNQFKKKIIFLFVFLGLLFINNKSIYAFPGIDLDVRRHQLEEELNNLLLELNNVFNNMSLDSSTRFNMMVAISNTIDTTNNQLSTINQQIIERDRCNQQRRNYQNKPNSPRRI
;
A
#
# COMPACT_ATOMS: atom_id res chain seq x y z
N MET A 1 13.23 20.11 -43.64
CA MET A 1 13.21 18.94 -42.72
C MET A 1 13.18 19.29 -41.21
N PHE A 2 13.13 20.57 -40.80
CA PHE A 2 13.17 20.97 -39.38
C PHE A 2 11.82 21.11 -38.66
N LYS A 3 10.71 21.30 -39.39
CA LYS A 3 9.36 21.43 -38.78
C LYS A 3 8.83 20.12 -38.19
N LEU A 4 9.20 18.96 -38.76
CA LEU A 4 8.75 17.65 -38.27
C LEU A 4 9.32 17.33 -36.88
N LYS A 5 10.62 17.61 -36.65
CA LYS A 5 11.31 17.32 -35.39
C LYS A 5 10.68 18.04 -34.18
N ASN A 6 10.23 19.28 -34.35
CA ASN A 6 9.58 20.02 -33.25
C ASN A 6 8.17 19.52 -32.94
N GLN A 7 7.44 18.97 -33.92
CA GLN A 7 6.13 18.37 -33.66
C GLN A 7 6.24 17.03 -32.92
N PHE A 8 7.25 16.21 -33.25
CA PHE A 8 7.54 14.97 -32.50
C PHE A 8 7.89 15.26 -31.04
N LYS A 9 8.74 16.27 -30.77
CA LYS A 9 9.09 16.66 -29.39
C LYS A 9 7.86 17.03 -28.55
N LYS A 10 6.93 17.80 -29.12
CA LYS A 10 5.68 18.19 -28.42
C LYS A 10 4.77 16.98 -28.14
N LYS A 11 4.63 16.07 -29.10
CA LYS A 11 3.83 14.84 -28.92
C LYS A 11 4.43 13.91 -27.86
N ILE A 12 5.76 13.79 -27.80
CA ILE A 12 6.47 12.97 -26.80
C ILE A 12 6.27 13.52 -25.39
N ILE A 13 6.40 14.85 -25.20
CA ILE A 13 6.16 15.49 -23.89
C ILE A 13 4.71 15.27 -23.45
N PHE A 14 3.75 15.45 -24.36
CA PHE A 14 2.34 15.23 -24.05
C PHE A 14 2.04 13.77 -23.67
N LEU A 15 2.62 12.81 -24.39
CA LEU A 15 2.50 11.38 -24.09
C LEU A 15 3.07 11.05 -22.71
N PHE A 16 4.22 11.64 -22.34
CA PHE A 16 4.85 11.40 -21.04
C PHE A 16 4.02 11.98 -19.88
N VAL A 17 3.45 13.18 -20.05
CA VAL A 17 2.52 13.78 -19.08
C VAL A 17 1.25 12.95 -18.94
N PHE A 18 0.70 12.46 -20.04
CA PHE A 18 -0.51 11.63 -20.04
C PHE A 18 -0.27 10.25 -19.39
N LEU A 19 0.88 9.60 -19.66
CA LEU A 19 1.28 8.39 -18.95
C LEU A 19 1.49 8.65 -17.45
N GLY A 20 2.15 9.75 -17.09
CA GLY A 20 2.33 10.13 -15.69
C GLY A 20 1.00 10.29 -14.94
N LEU A 21 0.01 10.92 -15.58
CA LEU A 21 -1.36 11.04 -15.05
C LEU A 21 -2.08 9.68 -14.91
N LEU A 22 -1.89 8.76 -15.86
CA LEU A 22 -2.45 7.40 -15.80
C LEU A 22 -1.87 6.58 -14.64
N PHE A 23 -0.56 6.69 -14.37
CA PHE A 23 0.07 6.00 -13.23
C PHE A 23 -0.38 6.57 -11.87
N ILE A 24 -0.73 7.85 -11.78
CA ILE A 24 -1.26 8.45 -10.54
C ILE A 24 -2.71 7.99 -10.27
N ASN A 25 -3.50 7.74 -11.31
CA ASN A 25 -4.93 7.42 -11.18
C ASN A 25 -5.26 5.94 -10.93
N ASN A 26 -4.30 5.02 -11.08
CA ASN A 26 -4.54 3.58 -10.95
C ASN A 26 -4.35 3.03 -9.51
N LYS A 27 -4.66 3.82 -8.48
CA LYS A 27 -4.75 3.33 -7.10
C LYS A 27 -6.11 2.69 -6.82
N SER A 28 -6.52 1.73 -7.65
CA SER A 28 -7.54 0.78 -7.23
C SER A 28 -6.85 -0.26 -6.36
N ILE A 29 -6.77 0.03 -5.05
CA ILE A 29 -6.31 -0.94 -4.08
C ILE A 29 -7.44 -1.97 -3.96
N TYR A 30 -7.38 -3.01 -4.79
CA TYR A 30 -8.34 -4.11 -4.74
C TYR A 30 -8.23 -4.75 -3.36
N ALA A 31 -9.30 -4.64 -2.57
CA ALA A 31 -9.45 -5.43 -1.35
C ALA A 31 -9.39 -6.91 -1.76
N PHE A 32 -8.47 -7.67 -1.17
CA PHE A 32 -8.39 -9.11 -1.42
C PHE A 32 -9.75 -9.75 -1.07
N PRO A 33 -10.45 -10.38 -2.02
CA PRO A 33 -11.73 -11.00 -1.73
C PRO A 33 -11.52 -12.22 -0.82
N GLY A 34 -12.21 -12.24 0.33
CA GLY A 34 -12.26 -13.40 1.22
C GLY A 34 -11.31 -13.38 2.42
N ILE A 35 -10.49 -12.35 2.60
CA ILE A 35 -9.66 -12.17 3.80
C ILE A 35 -10.30 -11.13 4.72
N ASP A 36 -10.44 -11.47 6.00
CA ASP A 36 -10.77 -10.48 7.03
C ASP A 36 -9.56 -9.54 7.21
N LEU A 37 -9.72 -8.31 6.70
CA LEU A 37 -8.67 -7.29 6.70
C LEU A 37 -8.23 -6.91 8.12
N ASP A 38 -9.16 -6.93 9.08
CA ASP A 38 -8.89 -6.56 10.47
C ASP A 38 -8.09 -7.67 11.16
N VAL A 39 -8.42 -8.94 10.90
CA VAL A 39 -7.61 -10.09 11.34
C VAL A 39 -6.23 -10.08 10.70
N ARG A 40 -6.13 -9.84 9.39
CA ARG A 40 -4.83 -9.81 8.71
C ARG A 40 -3.94 -8.67 9.20
N ARG A 41 -4.53 -7.51 9.51
CA ARG A 41 -3.81 -6.39 10.14
C ARG A 41 -3.19 -6.82 11.46
N HIS A 42 -3.96 -7.44 12.35
CA HIS A 42 -3.45 -7.91 13.64
C HIS A 42 -2.34 -8.97 13.50
N GLN A 43 -2.48 -9.91 12.56
CA GLN A 43 -1.41 -10.89 12.28
C GLN A 43 -0.11 -10.20 11.84
N LEU A 44 -0.19 -9.17 11.00
CA LEU A 44 0.98 -8.42 10.55
C LEU A 44 1.63 -7.62 11.69
N GLU A 45 0.83 -7.08 12.61
CA GLU A 45 1.33 -6.40 13.82
C GLU A 45 2.06 -7.38 14.75
N GLU A 46 1.50 -8.59 14.96
CA GLU A 46 2.15 -9.65 15.72
C GLU A 46 3.45 -10.12 15.07
N GLU A 47 3.44 -10.34 13.76
CA GLU A 47 4.63 -10.70 12.98
C GLU A 47 5.73 -9.65 13.13
N LEU A 48 5.38 -8.36 13.04
CA LEU A 48 6.32 -7.27 13.22
C LEU A 48 6.92 -7.25 14.63
N ASN A 49 6.12 -7.45 15.67
CA ASN A 49 6.60 -7.54 17.04
C ASN A 49 7.57 -8.72 17.22
N ASN A 50 7.27 -9.88 16.63
CA ASN A 50 8.14 -11.05 16.67
C ASN A 50 9.48 -10.78 15.95
N LEU A 51 9.45 -10.13 14.78
CA LEU A 51 10.67 -9.75 14.06
C LEU A 51 11.53 -8.76 14.83
N LEU A 52 10.93 -7.81 15.55
CA LEU A 52 11.67 -6.89 16.42
C LEU A 52 12.32 -7.61 17.60
N LEU A 53 11.63 -8.59 18.19
CA LEU A 53 12.21 -9.44 19.23
C LEU A 53 13.37 -10.28 18.68
N GLU A 54 13.19 -10.87 17.49
CA GLU A 54 14.25 -11.63 16.81
C GLU A 54 15.47 -10.76 16.52
N LEU A 55 15.26 -9.54 16.00
CA LEU A 55 16.33 -8.59 15.74
C LEU A 55 17.13 -8.28 17.02
N ASN A 56 16.42 -8.03 18.13
CA ASN A 56 17.05 -7.77 19.42
C ASN A 56 17.81 -9.01 19.94
N ASN A 57 17.27 -10.21 19.75
CA ASN A 57 17.94 -11.45 20.13
C ASN A 57 19.23 -11.67 19.32
N VAL A 58 19.19 -11.46 18.00
CA VAL A 58 20.38 -11.57 17.14
C VAL A 58 21.43 -10.52 17.51
N PHE A 59 21.00 -9.29 17.79
CA PHE A 59 21.92 -8.21 18.22
C PHE A 59 22.68 -8.59 19.50
N ASN A 60 21.97 -9.16 20.49
CA ASN A 60 22.54 -9.54 21.77
C ASN A 60 23.23 -10.91 21.78
N ASN A 61 23.16 -11.68 20.68
CA ASN A 61 23.73 -13.02 20.64
C ASN A 61 25.26 -13.00 20.40
N MET A 62 26.02 -12.91 21.49
CA MET A 62 27.49 -12.87 21.46
C MET A 62 28.14 -14.19 21.03
N SER A 63 27.39 -15.29 20.89
CA SER A 63 27.94 -16.57 20.37
C SER A 63 28.15 -16.54 18.86
N LEU A 64 27.51 -15.62 18.15
CA LEU A 64 27.66 -15.42 16.72
C LEU A 64 28.75 -14.39 16.44
N ASP A 65 29.57 -14.60 15.42
CA ASP A 65 30.54 -13.60 14.98
C ASP A 65 29.83 -12.34 14.44
N SER A 66 30.56 -11.22 14.41
CA SER A 66 29.98 -9.93 14.03
C SER A 66 29.45 -9.88 12.61
N SER A 67 30.07 -10.60 11.66
CA SER A 67 29.61 -10.62 10.27
C SER A 67 28.33 -11.42 10.13
N THR A 68 28.25 -12.59 10.77
CA THR A 68 27.02 -13.40 10.79
C THR A 68 25.86 -12.66 11.44
N ARG A 69 26.07 -12.03 12.60
CA ARG A 69 25.03 -11.22 13.25
C ARG A 69 24.55 -10.09 12.35
N PHE A 70 25.48 -9.35 11.73
CA PHE A 70 25.13 -8.25 10.83
C PHE A 70 24.27 -8.73 9.65
N ASN A 71 24.66 -9.84 9.01
CA ASN A 71 23.91 -10.40 7.88
C ASN A 71 22.50 -10.83 8.28
N MET A 72 22.36 -11.47 9.46
CA MET A 72 21.04 -11.84 10.00
C MET A 72 20.20 -10.61 10.34
N MET A 73 20.77 -9.58 10.95
CA MET A 73 20.08 -8.32 11.24
C MET A 73 19.58 -7.64 9.96
N VAL A 74 20.39 -7.63 8.90
CA VAL A 74 19.99 -7.09 7.58
C VAL A 74 18.82 -7.88 7.00
N ALA A 75 18.87 -9.21 7.05
CA ALA A 75 17.78 -10.05 6.58
C ALA A 75 16.47 -9.77 7.33
N ILE A 76 16.53 -9.73 8.67
CA ILE A 76 15.36 -9.42 9.52
C ILE A 76 14.83 -8.01 9.23
N SER A 77 15.72 -7.02 9.07
CA SER A 77 15.33 -5.65 8.74
C SER A 77 14.58 -5.57 7.41
N ASN A 78 15.06 -6.29 6.39
CA ASN A 78 14.37 -6.35 5.09
C ASN A 78 12.98 -7.00 5.20
N THR A 79 12.83 -8.01 6.08
CA THR A 79 11.53 -8.61 6.37
C THR A 79 10.61 -7.62 7.08
N ILE A 80 11.11 -6.88 8.09
CA ILE A 80 10.36 -5.82 8.77
C ILE A 80 9.85 -4.77 7.77
N ASP A 81 10.68 -4.31 6.85
CA ASP A 81 10.29 -3.35 5.82
C ASP A 81 9.17 -3.90 4.92
N THR A 82 9.28 -5.18 4.54
CA THR A 82 8.26 -5.85 3.73
C THR A 82 6.94 -5.99 4.49
N THR A 83 6.97 -6.43 5.75
CA THR A 83 5.79 -6.58 6.62
C THR A 83 5.13 -5.22 6.89
N ASN A 84 5.91 -4.15 7.10
CA ASN A 84 5.41 -2.78 7.21
C ASN A 84 4.69 -2.30 5.93
N ASN A 85 5.25 -2.58 4.77
CA ASN A 85 4.62 -2.23 3.49
C ASN A 85 3.29 -2.99 3.30
N GLN A 86 3.23 -4.25 3.69
CA GLN A 86 1.98 -5.03 3.70
C GLN A 86 0.96 -4.44 4.68
N LEU A 87 1.37 -4.08 5.89
CA LEU A 87 0.51 -3.47 6.91
C LEU A 87 -0.07 -2.14 6.41
N SER A 88 0.76 -1.30 5.80
CA SER A 88 0.32 -0.05 5.16
C SER A 88 -0.72 -0.29 4.07
N THR A 89 -0.51 -1.32 3.25
CA THR A 89 -1.45 -1.70 2.18
C THR A 89 -2.79 -2.16 2.75
N ILE A 90 -2.78 -3.02 3.79
CA ILE A 90 -4.00 -3.48 4.46
C ILE A 90 -4.75 -2.31 5.11
N ASN A 91 -4.04 -1.40 5.77
CA ASN A 91 -4.66 -0.21 6.36
C ASN A 91 -5.33 0.67 5.30
N GLN A 92 -4.71 0.84 4.12
CA GLN A 92 -5.34 1.55 3.02
C GLN A 92 -6.59 0.83 2.50
N GLN A 93 -6.57 -0.51 2.40
CA GLN A 93 -7.76 -1.29 2.02
C GLN A 93 -8.91 -1.13 3.00
N ILE A 94 -8.63 -1.11 4.31
CA ILE A 94 -9.63 -0.87 5.36
C ILE A 94 -10.25 0.52 5.20
N ILE A 95 -9.43 1.55 5.02
CA ILE A 95 -9.90 2.94 4.83
C ILE A 95 -10.84 3.05 3.62
N GLU A 96 -10.47 2.45 2.48
CA GLU A 96 -11.31 2.49 1.28
C GLU A 96 -12.60 1.69 1.45
N ARG A 97 -12.54 0.51 2.09
CA ARG A 97 -13.73 -0.28 2.46
C ARG A 97 -14.70 0.57 3.29
N ASP A 98 -14.20 1.24 4.31
CA ASP A 98 -15.01 2.02 5.24
C ASP A 98 -15.61 3.24 4.55
N ARG A 99 -14.85 3.91 3.67
CA ARG A 99 -15.34 5.00 2.81
C ARG A 99 -16.47 4.55 1.89
N CYS A 100 -16.32 3.40 1.22
CA CYS A 100 -17.36 2.83 0.38
C CYS A 100 -18.63 2.49 1.20
N ASN A 101 -18.47 1.92 2.39
CA ASN A 101 -19.59 1.59 3.27
C ASN A 101 -20.34 2.84 3.74
N GLN A 102 -19.62 3.92 4.10
CA GLN A 102 -20.22 5.20 4.44
C GLN A 102 -21.00 5.81 3.28
N GLN A 103 -20.45 5.78 2.07
CA GLN A 103 -21.16 6.24 0.87
C GLN A 103 -22.46 5.46 0.66
N ARG A 104 -22.42 4.12 0.73
CA ARG A 104 -23.62 3.27 0.58
C ARG A 104 -24.70 3.61 1.60
N ARG A 105 -24.34 3.83 2.88
CA ARG A 105 -25.28 4.28 3.93
C ARG A 105 -25.89 5.65 3.60
N ASN A 106 -25.09 6.60 3.11
CA ASN A 106 -25.59 7.93 2.72
C ASN A 106 -26.57 7.87 1.53
N TYR A 107 -26.36 6.97 0.57
CA TYR A 107 -27.29 6.76 -0.53
C TYR A 107 -28.60 6.09 -0.09
N GLN A 108 -28.55 5.17 0.89
CA GLN A 108 -29.74 4.51 1.44
C GLN A 108 -30.59 5.44 2.32
N ASN A 109 -29.95 6.41 2.99
CA ASN A 109 -30.63 7.37 3.88
C ASN A 109 -31.15 8.63 3.16
N LYS A 110 -31.12 8.69 1.82
CA LYS A 110 -31.76 9.80 1.10
C LYS A 110 -33.29 9.67 1.22
N PRO A 111 -34.00 10.63 1.84
CA PRO A 111 -35.45 10.61 1.83
C PRO A 111 -35.94 10.68 0.38
N ASN A 112 -36.86 9.78 0.01
CA ASN A 112 -37.60 9.87 -1.24
C ASN A 112 -38.23 11.26 -1.28
N SER A 113 -37.70 12.14 -2.13
CA SER A 113 -38.27 13.47 -2.33
C SER A 113 -39.71 13.27 -2.82
N PRO A 114 -40.75 13.79 -2.14
CA PRO A 114 -42.11 13.63 -2.61
C PRO A 114 -42.22 14.36 -3.94
N ARG A 115 -42.53 13.61 -4.99
CA ARG A 115 -42.87 14.10 -6.32
C ARG A 115 -44.05 15.06 -6.12
N ARG A 116 -43.80 16.37 -6.17
CA ARG A 116 -44.87 17.37 -6.25
C ARG A 116 -45.63 17.09 -7.54
N ILE A 117 -46.87 16.62 -7.41
CA ILE A 117 -47.88 16.54 -8.49
C ILE A 117 -48.62 17.87 -8.47
#